data_AF-W6Z5Y4-F1
#
_entry.id   AF-W6Z5Y4-F1
#
_cell.length_a   1.000
_cell.length_b   1.000
_cell.length_c   1.000
_cell.angle_alpha   90.00
_cell.angle_beta   90.00
_cell.angle_gamma   90.00
#
_symmetry.space_group_name_H-M   'P 1'
#
loop_
_entity.id
_entity.type
_entity.pdbx_description
1 polymer ?
#
loop_
_entity_poly.entity_id
_entity_poly.type
_entity_poly.pdbx_seq_one_letter_code
_entity_poly.pdbx_strand_id
1 'polypeptide(L)'
;MDSQMLHMLMATVELVNANLDTAPGSWRDQLPAIRNITTSFEISDTAPEQSPRCWQIPHVTVVQRVAFADADNGPIPDIADWCLRQLLTLLALYPRDAEILAFTVIGRHWLLRAQKALASIARAESELHSNEESSPYPLQSAKQPLVETQERINNADYVEARALLVPATDYLQSAVDAAREKGQLTGHLLLTASTLPFTQIFQR
;
A
#
# COMPACT_ATOMS: atom_id res chain seq x y z
N MET A 1 11.29 24.03 11.12
CA MET A 1 10.40 23.43 12.13
C MET A 1 11.02 23.64 13.51
N ASP A 2 10.23 23.98 14.53
CA ASP A 2 10.73 24.11 15.91
C ASP A 2 11.11 22.73 16.49
N SER A 3 12.23 22.66 17.20
CA SER A 3 12.80 21.42 17.76
C SER A 3 11.86 20.78 18.78
N GLN A 4 11.16 21.58 19.57
CA GLN A 4 10.21 21.09 20.55
C GLN A 4 8.96 20.47 19.90
N MET A 5 8.48 21.07 18.80
CA MET A 5 7.36 20.52 18.03
C MET A 5 7.72 19.19 17.37
N LEU A 6 8.94 19.07 16.82
CA LEU A 6 9.43 17.83 16.24
C LEU A 6 9.54 16.71 17.28
N HIS A 7 10.04 17.02 18.48
CA HIS A 7 10.12 16.04 19.57
C HIS A 7 8.73 15.54 19.99
N MET A 8 7.75 16.43 20.07
CA MET A 8 6.36 16.07 20.40
C MET A 8 5.72 15.20 19.32
N LEU A 9 5.95 15.52 18.04
CA LEU A 9 5.53 14.68 16.92
C LEU A 9 6.11 13.28 17.04
N MET A 10 7.44 13.16 17.21
CA MET A 10 8.12 11.88 17.29
C MET A 10 7.63 11.03 18.47
N ALA A 11 7.49 11.62 19.66
CA ALA A 11 6.95 10.91 20.81
C ALA A 11 5.52 10.41 20.57
N THR A 12 4.69 11.19 19.87
CA THR A 12 3.31 10.79 19.54
C THR A 12 3.31 9.67 18.49
N VAL A 13 4.14 9.77 17.46
CA VAL A 13 4.32 8.74 16.42
C VAL A 13 4.77 7.42 17.04
N GLU A 14 5.76 7.46 17.93
CA GLU A 14 6.27 6.29 18.67
C GLU A 14 5.19 5.67 19.56
N LEU A 15 4.43 6.49 20.29
CA LEU A 15 3.34 6.01 21.14
C LEU A 15 2.25 5.31 20.32
N VAL A 16 1.80 5.92 19.23
CA VAL A 16 0.81 5.30 18.33
C VAL A 16 1.36 3.99 17.76
N ASN A 17 2.62 3.97 17.33
CA ASN A 17 3.25 2.77 16.79
C ASN A 17 3.28 1.62 17.82
N ALA A 18 3.69 1.91 19.06
CA ALA A 18 3.74 0.94 20.14
C ALA A 18 2.34 0.40 20.52
N ASN A 19 1.33 1.27 20.51
CA ASN A 19 -0.06 0.87 20.73
C ASN A 19 -0.54 -0.09 19.64
N LEU A 20 -0.26 0.21 18.37
CA LEU A 20 -0.62 -0.65 17.24
C LEU A 20 0.14 -1.98 17.23
N ASP A 21 1.37 -2.01 17.74
CA ASP A 21 2.14 -3.25 17.90
C ASP A 21 1.57 -4.14 19.01
N THR A 22 1.07 -3.54 20.09
CA THR A 22 0.49 -4.27 21.24
C THR A 22 -0.95 -4.71 20.98
N ALA A 23 -1.75 -3.84 20.37
CA ALA A 23 -3.16 -4.05 20.11
C ALA A 23 -3.55 -3.52 18.71
N PRO A 24 -3.32 -4.28 17.63
CA PRO A 24 -3.62 -3.82 16.27
C PRO A 24 -5.08 -3.38 16.05
N GLY A 25 -6.01 -3.98 16.80
CA GLY A 25 -7.44 -3.63 16.74
C GLY A 25 -7.80 -2.26 17.34
N SER A 26 -6.90 -1.63 18.11
CA SER A 26 -7.15 -0.31 18.74
C SER A 26 -6.85 0.87 17.80
N TRP A 27 -6.69 0.63 16.50
CA TRP A 27 -6.37 1.68 15.53
C TRP A 27 -7.40 2.80 15.49
N ARG A 28 -8.68 2.49 15.76
CA ARG A 28 -9.78 3.46 15.82
C ARG A 28 -9.55 4.50 16.92
N ASP A 29 -9.00 4.07 18.05
CA ASP A 29 -8.66 4.94 19.18
C ASP A 29 -7.50 5.89 18.86
N GLN A 30 -6.69 5.55 17.85
CA GLN A 30 -5.56 6.38 17.40
C GLN A 30 -5.98 7.49 16.41
N LEU A 31 -7.20 7.44 15.87
CA LEU A 31 -7.65 8.39 14.83
C LEU A 31 -7.60 9.87 15.24
N PRO A 32 -8.01 10.27 16.46
CA PRO A 32 -7.92 11.67 16.87
C PRO A 32 -6.48 12.17 16.87
N ALA A 33 -5.54 11.35 17.36
CA ALA A 33 -4.12 11.68 17.39
C ALA A 33 -3.55 11.80 15.96
N ILE A 34 -3.85 10.84 15.09
CA ILE A 34 -3.42 10.85 13.69
C ILE A 34 -3.96 12.08 12.97
N ARG A 35 -5.26 12.38 13.09
CA ARG A 35 -5.85 13.56 12.42
C ARG A 35 -5.18 14.85 12.89
N ASN A 36 -4.99 15.01 14.20
CA ASN A 36 -4.28 16.17 14.76
C ASN A 36 -2.85 16.30 14.19
N ILE A 37 -2.13 15.19 14.11
CA ILE A 37 -0.79 15.15 13.50
C ILE A 37 -0.85 15.58 12.03
N THR A 38 -1.71 14.96 11.21
CA THR A 38 -1.80 15.26 9.77
C THR A 38 -2.22 16.70 9.47
N THR A 39 -2.99 17.34 10.35
CA THR A 39 -3.34 18.76 10.24
C THR A 39 -2.24 19.70 10.70
N SER A 40 -1.38 19.25 11.61
CA SER A 40 -0.35 20.09 12.24
C SER A 40 1.01 19.98 11.57
N PHE A 41 1.27 18.86 10.89
CA PHE A 41 2.58 18.53 10.34
C PHE A 41 2.47 18.08 8.90
N GLU A 42 3.19 18.77 8.02
CA GLU A 42 3.39 18.37 6.63
C GLU A 42 4.87 18.49 6.28
N ILE A 43 5.36 17.53 5.51
CA ILE A 43 6.68 17.56 4.90
C ILE A 43 6.61 18.63 3.81
N SER A 44 7.34 19.72 4.01
CA SER A 44 7.44 20.83 3.05
C SER A 44 8.75 20.76 2.27
N ASP A 45 8.76 21.36 1.09
CA ASP A 45 9.83 21.36 0.07
C ASP A 45 11.10 22.17 0.46
N THR A 46 11.42 22.21 1.75
CA THR A 46 12.62 22.88 2.24
C THR A 46 13.78 21.90 2.16
N ALA A 47 14.70 22.19 1.24
CA ALA A 47 16.05 21.66 1.01
C ALA A 47 16.37 20.25 1.58
N PRO A 48 16.91 19.33 0.76
CA PRO A 48 17.24 17.98 1.22
C PRO A 48 18.18 18.02 2.44
N GLU A 49 17.62 17.76 3.63
CA GLU A 49 18.37 17.61 4.86
C GLU A 49 19.11 16.26 4.80
N GLN A 50 20.36 16.20 5.24
CA GLN A 50 21.18 15.00 5.06
C GLN A 50 20.72 13.78 5.90
N SER A 51 19.75 13.97 6.81
CA SER A 51 19.07 12.87 7.53
C SER A 51 17.54 13.01 7.51
N PRO A 52 16.90 12.87 6.34
CA PRO A 52 15.44 12.96 6.21
C PRO A 52 14.72 11.81 6.94
N ARG A 53 15.44 10.71 7.16
CA ARG A 53 14.90 9.43 7.62
C ARG A 53 14.39 9.46 9.06
N CYS A 54 14.96 10.30 9.93
CA CYS A 54 14.75 10.13 11.36
C CYS A 54 13.31 10.38 11.80
N TRP A 55 12.60 11.29 11.14
CA TRP A 55 11.22 11.62 11.48
C TRP A 55 10.23 11.46 10.33
N GLN A 56 10.63 11.79 9.09
CA GLN A 56 9.70 11.82 7.96
C GLN A 56 9.16 10.44 7.61
N ILE A 57 10.06 9.45 7.52
CA ILE A 57 9.71 8.07 7.17
C ILE A 57 8.87 7.44 8.29
N PRO A 58 9.28 7.43 9.57
CA PRO A 58 8.46 6.90 10.66
C PRO A 58 7.09 7.55 10.75
N HIS A 59 7.03 8.88 10.58
CA HIS A 59 5.78 9.64 10.61
C HIS A 59 4.79 9.15 9.55
N VAL A 60 5.18 9.17 8.27
CA VAL A 60 4.26 8.73 7.19
C VAL A 60 3.94 7.24 7.33
N THR A 61 4.87 6.42 7.81
CA THR A 61 4.67 4.98 8.01
C THR A 61 3.58 4.70 9.05
N VAL A 62 3.61 5.36 10.20
CA VAL A 62 2.61 5.17 11.27
C VAL A 62 1.24 5.67 10.83
N VAL A 63 1.18 6.82 10.16
CA VAL A 63 -0.07 7.34 9.61
C VAL A 63 -0.65 6.37 8.58
N GLN A 64 0.19 5.79 7.72
CA GLN A 64 -0.20 4.76 6.75
C GLN A 64 -0.72 3.50 7.46
N ARG A 65 -0.10 3.04 8.56
CA ARG A 65 -0.61 1.89 9.33
C ARG A 65 -2.05 2.11 9.80
N VAL A 66 -2.39 3.32 10.25
CA VAL A 66 -3.76 3.64 10.68
C VAL A 66 -4.70 3.79 9.48
N ALA A 67 -4.26 4.45 8.41
CA ALA A 67 -5.07 4.66 7.21
C ALA A 67 -5.54 3.35 6.56
N PHE A 68 -4.73 2.30 6.66
CA PHE A 68 -4.97 0.99 6.05
C PHE A 68 -5.13 -0.14 7.09
N ALA A 69 -5.55 0.19 8.31
CA ALA A 69 -5.71 -0.81 9.38
C ALA A 69 -6.89 -1.77 9.15
N ASP A 70 -7.83 -1.42 8.27
CA ASP A 70 -9.03 -2.19 7.96
C ASP A 70 -8.99 -2.63 6.48
N ALA A 71 -8.33 -3.75 6.21
CA ALA A 71 -8.13 -4.25 4.84
C ALA A 71 -9.45 -4.62 4.14
N ASP A 72 -10.47 -5.02 4.91
CA ASP A 72 -11.75 -5.48 4.38
C ASP A 72 -12.65 -4.30 3.96
N ASN A 73 -12.67 -3.23 4.75
CA ASN A 73 -13.48 -2.05 4.46
C ASN A 73 -12.78 -1.03 3.55
N GLY A 74 -11.45 -1.15 3.44
CA GLY A 74 -10.59 -0.29 2.64
C GLY A 74 -10.05 0.91 3.43
N PRO A 75 -9.29 1.79 2.75
CA PRO A 75 -8.60 2.88 3.42
C PRO A 75 -9.52 3.94 3.98
N ILE A 76 -9.03 4.62 5.02
CA ILE A 76 -9.60 5.88 5.52
C ILE A 76 -9.19 7.00 4.55
N PRO A 77 -10.12 7.54 3.73
CA PRO A 77 -9.74 8.29 2.53
C PRO A 77 -8.93 9.56 2.80
N ASP A 78 -9.32 10.36 3.80
CA ASP A 78 -8.64 11.61 4.17
C ASP A 78 -7.18 11.36 4.57
N ILE A 79 -6.94 10.32 5.37
CA ILE A 79 -5.62 9.97 5.89
C ILE A 79 -4.78 9.30 4.80
N ALA A 80 -5.38 8.44 3.97
CA ALA A 80 -4.69 7.79 2.86
C ALA A 80 -4.24 8.81 1.79
N ASP A 81 -5.09 9.78 1.44
CA ASP A 81 -4.74 10.84 0.49
C ASP A 81 -3.66 11.78 1.05
N TRP A 82 -3.71 12.07 2.36
CA TRP A 82 -2.61 12.77 3.02
C TRP A 82 -1.30 11.98 2.89
N CYS A 83 -1.31 10.66 3.17
CA CYS A 83 -0.13 9.82 3.03
C CYS A 83 0.44 9.91 1.61
N LEU A 84 -0.40 9.81 0.58
CA LEU A 84 0.03 9.89 -0.82
C LEU A 84 0.67 11.24 -1.16
N ARG A 85 0.13 12.35 -0.65
CA ARG A 85 0.74 13.68 -0.87
C ARG A 85 2.12 13.78 -0.24
N GLN A 86 2.24 13.42 1.04
CA GLN A 86 3.53 13.44 1.76
C GLN A 86 4.57 12.54 1.09
N LEU A 87 4.09 11.43 0.55
CA LEU A 87 4.85 10.46 -0.21
C LEU A 87 5.47 11.00 -1.49
N LEU A 88 4.65 11.68 -2.28
CA LEU A 88 5.10 12.29 -3.52
C LEU A 88 6.09 13.42 -3.24
N THR A 89 5.88 14.17 -2.15
CA THR A 89 6.87 15.16 -1.68
C THR A 89 8.19 14.50 -1.31
N LEU A 90 8.18 13.41 -0.54
CA LEU A 90 9.40 12.66 -0.21
C LEU A 90 10.10 12.11 -1.44
N LEU A 91 9.34 11.60 -2.42
CA LEU A 91 9.89 11.10 -3.68
C LEU A 91 10.55 12.24 -4.49
N ALA A 92 9.94 13.42 -4.54
CA ALA A 92 10.49 14.58 -5.21
C ALA A 92 11.81 15.04 -4.56
N LEU A 93 11.88 15.01 -3.23
CA LEU A 93 13.09 15.35 -2.47
C LEU A 93 14.19 14.27 -2.60
N TYR A 94 13.82 13.00 -2.71
CA TYR A 94 14.75 11.85 -2.67
C TYR A 94 14.45 10.81 -3.78
N PRO A 95 14.59 11.18 -5.06
CA PRO A 95 14.07 10.38 -6.18
C PRO A 95 14.76 9.03 -6.42
N ARG A 96 15.91 8.78 -5.78
CA ARG A 96 16.66 7.51 -5.89
C ARG A 96 16.85 6.81 -4.56
N ASP A 97 16.09 7.19 -3.53
CA ASP A 97 16.16 6.51 -2.24
C ASP A 97 15.31 5.23 -2.27
N ALA A 98 15.96 4.08 -2.08
CA ALA A 98 15.30 2.78 -2.17
C ALA A 98 14.28 2.55 -1.02
N GLU A 99 14.48 3.15 0.16
CA GLU A 99 13.54 3.05 1.28
C GLU A 99 12.24 3.82 1.00
N ILE A 100 12.34 4.94 0.28
CA ILE A 100 11.19 5.75 -0.14
C ILE A 100 10.47 5.11 -1.33
N LEU A 101 11.23 4.60 -2.30
CA LEU A 101 10.70 3.94 -3.51
C LEU A 101 10.02 2.59 -3.21
N ALA A 102 10.68 1.65 -2.54
CA ALA A 102 10.12 0.32 -2.31
C ALA A 102 9.36 0.20 -1.02
N PHE A 103 10.07 0.50 0.08
CA PHE A 103 9.85 -0.30 1.27
C PHE A 103 8.85 0.33 2.21
N THR A 104 9.04 1.60 2.50
CA THR A 104 8.33 2.19 3.63
C THR A 104 7.07 2.91 3.21
N VAL A 105 7.00 3.35 1.95
CA VAL A 105 6.08 4.43 1.65
C VAL A 105 5.32 4.23 0.33
N ILE A 106 5.90 4.40 -0.87
CA ILE A 106 5.05 4.65 -2.07
C ILE A 106 4.53 3.38 -2.76
N GLY A 107 5.40 2.42 -3.09
CA GLY A 107 4.96 1.14 -3.69
C GLY A 107 4.00 0.38 -2.75
N ARG A 108 4.35 0.34 -1.46
CA ARG A 108 3.50 -0.22 -0.41
C ARG A 108 2.15 0.51 -0.28
N HIS A 109 2.11 1.84 -0.42
CA HIS A 109 0.85 2.59 -0.38
C HIS A 109 -0.12 2.12 -1.46
N TRP A 110 0.36 1.97 -2.70
CA TRP A 110 -0.45 1.51 -3.82
C TRP A 110 -0.94 0.07 -3.62
N LEU A 111 -0.08 -0.83 -3.11
CA LEU A 111 -0.49 -2.19 -2.73
C LEU A 111 -1.59 -2.18 -1.66
N LEU A 112 -1.45 -1.34 -0.63
CA LEU A 112 -2.44 -1.23 0.45
C LEU A 112 -3.78 -0.70 -0.06
N ARG A 113 -3.77 0.26 -1.00
CA ARG A 113 -5.02 0.74 -1.65
C ARG A 113 -5.70 -0.37 -2.46
N ALA A 114 -4.93 -1.25 -3.10
CA ALA A 114 -5.48 -2.34 -3.89
C ALA A 114 -6.13 -3.47 -3.05
N GLN A 115 -5.86 -3.55 -1.74
CA GLN A 115 -6.28 -4.68 -0.90
C GLN A 115 -7.79 -4.95 -0.95
N LYS A 116 -8.62 -3.92 -0.86
CA LYS A 116 -10.09 -4.08 -0.87
C LYS A 116 -10.59 -4.68 -2.19
N ALA A 117 -10.13 -4.14 -3.31
CA ALA A 117 -10.49 -4.64 -4.63
C ALA A 117 -10.03 -6.10 -4.81
N LEU A 118 -8.80 -6.42 -4.36
CA LEU A 118 -8.28 -7.78 -4.38
C LEU A 118 -9.06 -8.75 -3.48
N ALA A 119 -9.48 -8.30 -2.29
CA ALA A 119 -10.31 -9.09 -1.38
C ALA A 119 -11.73 -9.32 -1.93
N SER A 120 -12.28 -8.35 -2.67
CA SER A 120 -13.55 -8.51 -3.39
C SER A 120 -13.42 -9.57 -4.49
N ILE A 121 -12.38 -9.48 -5.32
CA ILE A 121 -12.06 -10.45 -6.38
C ILE A 121 -11.92 -11.86 -5.78
N ALA A 122 -11.11 -12.02 -4.72
CA ALA A 122 -10.88 -13.32 -4.10
C ALA A 122 -12.17 -13.96 -3.54
N ARG A 123 -13.06 -13.16 -2.95
CA ARG A 123 -14.37 -13.65 -2.47
C ARG A 123 -15.26 -14.08 -3.63
N ALA A 124 -15.38 -13.26 -4.67
CA ALA A 124 -16.16 -13.59 -5.85
C ALA A 124 -15.66 -14.88 -6.53
N GLU A 125 -14.34 -15.08 -6.59
CA GLU A 125 -13.74 -16.31 -7.13
C GLU A 125 -14.04 -17.54 -6.26
N SER A 126 -13.99 -17.41 -4.93
CA SER A 126 -14.31 -18.50 -4.00
C SER A 126 -15.78 -18.94 -4.04
N GLU A 127 -16.70 -18.00 -4.23
CA GLU A 127 -18.14 -18.28 -4.34
C GLU A 127 -18.49 -19.03 -5.62
N LEU A 128 -17.77 -18.75 -6.72
CA LEU A 128 -17.95 -19.45 -8.00
C LEU A 128 -17.49 -20.91 -7.94
N HIS A 129 -16.32 -21.17 -7.36
CA HIS A 129 -15.80 -22.54 -7.19
C HIS A 129 -16.73 -23.42 -6.34
N SER A 130 -17.41 -22.83 -5.35
CA SER A 130 -18.35 -23.56 -4.49
C SER A 130 -19.63 -23.97 -5.23
N ASN A 131 -20.04 -23.21 -6.26
CA ASN A 131 -21.24 -23.50 -7.05
C ASN A 131 -20.99 -24.51 -8.18
N GLU A 132 -19.76 -24.62 -8.69
CA GLU A 132 -19.39 -25.61 -9.72
C GLU A 132 -19.34 -27.05 -9.16
N GLU A 133 -18.98 -27.22 -7.89
CA GLU A 133 -18.84 -28.54 -7.25
C GLU A 133 -20.19 -29.22 -6.89
N SER A 134 -21.30 -28.48 -7.03
CA SER A 134 -22.65 -28.93 -6.64
C SER A 134 -23.54 -29.41 -7.80
N SER A 135 -23.05 -29.40 -9.06
CA SER A 135 -23.86 -29.75 -10.23
C SER A 135 -23.67 -31.22 -10.68
N PRO A 136 -24.70 -32.08 -10.65
CA PRO A 136 -24.60 -33.48 -11.06
C PRO A 136 -24.64 -33.73 -12.59
N TYR A 137 -24.52 -32.69 -13.44
CA TYR A 137 -24.64 -32.84 -14.89
C TYR A 137 -23.35 -32.45 -15.64
N PRO A 138 -22.63 -33.40 -16.28
CA PRO A 138 -21.48 -33.09 -17.10
C PRO A 138 -21.93 -32.86 -18.55
N LEU A 139 -22.27 -31.63 -18.93
CA LEU A 139 -22.50 -31.30 -20.33
C LEU A 139 -21.89 -29.95 -20.73
N GLN A 140 -20.86 -30.07 -21.56
CA GLN A 140 -20.54 -29.19 -22.69
C GLN A 140 -20.51 -27.68 -22.41
N SER A 141 -19.33 -27.14 -22.07
CA SER A 141 -19.01 -25.77 -22.49
C SER A 141 -17.52 -25.41 -22.42
N ALA A 142 -16.72 -25.93 -23.35
CA ALA A 142 -15.33 -25.49 -23.53
C ALA A 142 -15.20 -24.12 -24.25
N LYS A 143 -16.32 -23.43 -24.53
CA LYS A 143 -16.36 -22.11 -25.21
C LYS A 143 -17.03 -20.99 -24.41
N GLN A 144 -17.75 -21.29 -23.32
CA GLN A 144 -18.25 -20.27 -22.39
C GLN A 144 -17.20 -19.66 -21.44
N PRO A 145 -16.04 -20.28 -21.10
CA PRO A 145 -15.13 -19.66 -20.12
C PRO A 145 -14.62 -18.32 -20.63
N LEU A 146 -14.25 -18.23 -21.90
CA LEU A 146 -13.56 -17.06 -22.46
C LEU A 146 -14.39 -15.77 -22.49
N VAL A 147 -15.71 -15.86 -22.70
CA VAL A 147 -16.60 -14.68 -22.73
C VAL A 147 -16.90 -14.21 -21.31
N GLU A 148 -17.17 -15.15 -20.40
CA GLU A 148 -17.32 -14.83 -18.97
C GLU A 148 -16.01 -14.29 -18.39
N THR A 149 -14.84 -14.81 -18.77
CA THR A 149 -13.54 -14.27 -18.35
C THR A 149 -13.30 -12.85 -18.87
N GLN A 150 -13.72 -12.53 -20.10
CA GLN A 150 -13.55 -11.18 -20.66
C GLN A 150 -14.51 -10.16 -20.03
N GLU A 151 -15.75 -10.56 -19.72
CA GLU A 151 -16.68 -9.73 -18.93
C GLU A 151 -16.23 -9.60 -17.46
N ARG A 152 -15.60 -10.63 -16.89
CA ARG A 152 -14.98 -10.61 -15.55
C ARG A 152 -13.79 -9.66 -15.44
N ILE A 153 -12.91 -9.60 -16.45
CA ILE A 153 -11.79 -8.65 -16.50
C ILE A 153 -12.29 -7.19 -16.53
N ASN A 154 -13.52 -6.96 -16.99
CA ASN A 154 -14.17 -5.65 -17.03
C ASN A 154 -15.03 -5.35 -15.80
N ASN A 155 -15.10 -6.25 -14.81
CA ASN A 155 -15.76 -5.94 -13.55
C ASN A 155 -15.00 -4.80 -12.84
N ALA A 156 -15.74 -3.91 -12.18
CA ALA A 156 -15.22 -2.68 -11.59
C ALA A 156 -14.03 -2.94 -10.65
N ASP A 157 -14.10 -4.02 -9.87
CA ASP A 157 -13.03 -4.41 -8.93
C ASP A 157 -11.73 -4.80 -9.65
N TYR A 158 -11.80 -5.51 -10.79
CA TYR A 158 -10.60 -5.86 -11.57
C TYR A 158 -9.98 -4.63 -12.24
N VAL A 159 -10.81 -3.71 -12.73
CA VAL A 159 -10.32 -2.45 -13.31
C VAL A 159 -9.63 -1.60 -12.24
N GLU A 160 -10.24 -1.47 -11.06
CA GLU A 160 -9.68 -0.75 -9.92
C GLU A 160 -8.38 -1.40 -9.43
N ALA A 161 -8.36 -2.72 -9.22
CA ALA A 161 -7.16 -3.44 -8.81
C ALA A 161 -6.02 -3.24 -9.80
N ARG A 162 -6.28 -3.32 -11.12
CA ARG A 162 -5.26 -3.08 -12.15
C ARG A 162 -4.73 -1.65 -12.12
N ALA A 163 -5.62 -0.66 -11.99
CA ALA A 163 -5.23 0.75 -11.92
C ALA A 163 -4.31 1.05 -10.72
N LEU A 164 -4.48 0.32 -9.61
CA LEU A 164 -3.67 0.47 -8.40
C LEU A 164 -2.40 -0.38 -8.40
N LEU A 165 -2.42 -1.56 -9.04
CA LEU A 165 -1.27 -2.47 -9.08
C LEU A 165 -0.18 -2.03 -10.06
N VAL A 166 -0.53 -1.38 -11.18
CA VAL A 166 0.45 -0.86 -12.14
C VAL A 166 1.45 0.12 -11.49
N PRO A 167 1.02 1.20 -10.81
CA PRO A 167 1.97 2.08 -10.14
C PRO A 167 2.72 1.35 -9.01
N ALA A 168 2.07 0.41 -8.31
CA ALA A 168 2.75 -0.38 -7.28
C ALA A 168 3.94 -1.16 -7.85
N THR A 169 3.76 -1.85 -8.99
CA THR A 169 4.82 -2.63 -9.63
C THR A 169 5.95 -1.75 -10.12
N ASP A 170 5.64 -0.59 -10.70
CA ASP A 170 6.64 0.31 -11.26
C ASP A 170 7.54 0.90 -10.17
N TYR A 171 6.96 1.32 -9.04
CA TYR A 171 7.73 1.85 -7.91
C TYR A 171 8.57 0.77 -7.21
N LEU A 172 8.03 -0.44 -7.04
CA LEU A 172 8.77 -1.56 -6.44
C LEU A 172 9.94 -2.00 -7.31
N GLN A 173 9.75 -2.08 -8.63
CA GLN A 173 10.82 -2.38 -9.58
C GLN A 173 11.91 -1.31 -9.56
N SER A 174 11.52 -0.04 -9.64
CA SER A 174 12.46 1.10 -9.56
C SER A 174 13.29 1.08 -8.28
N ALA A 175 12.70 0.62 -7.18
CA ALA A 175 13.40 0.50 -5.92
C ALA A 175 14.40 -0.66 -5.87
N VAL A 176 14.05 -1.81 -6.47
CA VAL A 176 14.96 -2.95 -6.64
C VAL A 176 16.18 -2.51 -7.45
N ASP A 177 15.95 -1.77 -8.53
CA ASP A 177 17.02 -1.26 -9.38
C ASP A 177 17.90 -0.23 -8.64
N ALA A 178 17.28 0.72 -7.92
CA ALA A 178 18.01 1.70 -7.10
C ALA A 178 18.82 1.03 -5.96
N ALA A 179 18.28 0.01 -5.32
CA ALA A 179 18.99 -0.74 -4.27
C ALA A 179 20.14 -1.58 -4.84
N ARG A 180 19.95 -2.17 -6.03
CA ARG A 180 20.99 -2.91 -6.75
C ARG A 180 22.15 -2.00 -7.13
N GLU A 181 21.87 -0.82 -7.69
CA GLU A 181 22.89 0.17 -8.05
C GLU A 181 23.73 0.63 -6.85
N LYS A 182 23.11 0.75 -5.67
CA LYS A 182 23.78 1.15 -4.43
C LYS A 182 24.43 0.00 -3.65
N GLY A 183 24.28 -1.26 -4.12
CA GLY A 183 24.74 -2.44 -3.39
C GLY A 183 24.00 -2.67 -2.05
N GLN A 184 22.81 -2.10 -1.88
CA GLN A 184 21.97 -2.16 -0.68
C GLN A 184 20.78 -3.10 -0.84
N LEU A 185 20.91 -4.10 -1.71
CA LEU A 185 19.86 -5.07 -1.98
C LEU A 185 19.60 -5.92 -0.73
N THR A 186 18.45 -5.72 -0.08
CA THR A 186 18.06 -6.51 1.09
C THR A 186 17.14 -7.66 0.69
N GLY A 187 17.23 -8.79 1.42
CA GLY A 187 16.34 -9.94 1.17
C GLY A 187 14.87 -9.56 1.36
N HIS A 188 14.57 -8.64 2.26
CA HIS A 188 13.23 -8.13 2.48
C HIS A 188 12.67 -7.37 1.26
N LEU A 189 13.50 -6.54 0.61
CA LEU A 189 13.14 -5.85 -0.64
C LEU A 189 12.79 -6.85 -1.75
N LEU A 190 13.58 -7.91 -1.88
CA LEU A 190 13.31 -8.97 -2.84
C LEU A 190 12.03 -9.74 -2.51
N LEU A 191 11.75 -10.00 -1.24
CA LEU A 191 10.50 -10.67 -0.84
C LEU A 191 9.27 -9.85 -1.24
N THR A 192 9.27 -8.55 -0.94
CA THR A 192 8.17 -7.64 -1.27
C THR A 192 8.03 -7.41 -2.78
N ALA A 193 9.14 -7.40 -3.54
CA ALA A 193 9.10 -7.40 -5.00
C ALA A 193 8.70 -8.78 -5.57
N SER A 194 8.95 -9.87 -4.86
CA SER A 194 8.61 -11.23 -5.30
C SER A 194 7.15 -11.61 -5.04
N THR A 195 6.35 -10.76 -4.40
CA THR A 195 4.88 -10.91 -4.41
C THR A 195 4.26 -10.41 -5.72
N LEU A 196 5.07 -9.90 -6.65
CA LEU A 196 4.65 -9.43 -7.98
C LEU A 196 4.35 -10.51 -9.06
N PRO A 197 4.68 -11.82 -8.98
CA PRO A 197 4.45 -12.73 -10.10
C PRO A 197 2.97 -13.03 -10.36
N PHE A 198 2.03 -12.50 -9.56
CA PHE A 198 0.60 -12.58 -9.84
C PHE A 198 0.13 -11.67 -10.99
N THR A 199 0.91 -10.67 -11.42
CA THR A 199 0.48 -9.75 -12.49
C THR A 199 0.73 -10.27 -13.91
N GLN A 200 1.56 -11.32 -14.10
CA GLN A 200 1.71 -11.97 -15.41
C GLN A 200 0.49 -12.81 -15.82
N ILE A 201 -0.44 -13.07 -14.90
CA ILE A 201 -1.71 -13.75 -15.20
C ILE A 201 -2.71 -12.80 -15.89
N PHE A 202 -2.51 -11.47 -15.79
CA PHE A 202 -3.44 -10.46 -16.32
C PHE A 202 -3.00 -9.82 -17.66
N GLN A 203 -2.00 -10.40 -18.34
CA GLN A 203 -1.49 -9.91 -19.63
C GLN A 203 -1.62 -10.91 -20.80
N ARG A 204 -2.51 -11.90 -20.73
CA ARG A 204 -2.81 -12.75 -21.88
C ARG A 204 -4.29 -12.82 -22.20
#